data_AF-A0A4R4XHH4-F1
#
_entry.id   AF-A0A4R4XHH4-F1
#
_cell.length_a   1.000
_cell.length_b   1.000
_cell.length_c   1.000
_cell.angle_alpha   90.00
_cell.angle_beta   90.00
_cell.angle_gamma   90.00
#
_symmetry.space_group_name_H-M   'P 1'
#
loop_
_entity.id
_entity.type
_entity.pdbx_description
1 polymer ?
#
loop_
_entity_poly.entity_id
_entity_poly.type
_entity_poly.pdbx_seq_one_letter_code
_entity_poly.pdbx_strand_id
1 'polypeptide(L)'
;MSTESARVIVLGCSTRPGALGPAVLDWLIETITPRAGELGAELVPMALGDLDLPFLDEEEHPSSGLYRNEHTRRWSDAVDAADGFIVVTPEYNYGMPATLKNALDYLGREWAWKPIGFVSYGNTSAGTRSVQHAKQVVTTLRLVPLGSTVAIRIGDATENGRVRPNAALAGAAVGVLDELVRVAHALRPMREPIRAGVRPGPLPGSYVRPLTPDDAPQVTVLQRCCWVDEALANDTLAVPALRESLEEVREWLATWQTMGLWRDGRLLGMVRARRVDTDWHVGRLGVVPDQRGQGLGRILLRGAEAAAEPDCRRVVLFTGAKSRQNINFYESEGYQPVSSADDDGTACLAKSVTF
;
A
#
# COMPACT_ATOMS: atom_id res chain seq x y z
N MET A 1 -13.49 0.25 3.35
CA MET A 1 -12.51 -0.44 2.50
C MET A 1 -11.59 0.63 1.92
N SER A 2 -10.30 0.31 1.76
CA SER A 2 -9.27 1.23 1.25
C SER A 2 -9.72 1.92 -0.03
N THR A 3 -9.46 3.23 -0.16
CA THR A 3 -9.69 4.00 -1.40
C THR A 3 -8.51 3.95 -2.36
N GLU A 4 -7.37 3.38 -1.96
CA GLU A 4 -6.25 3.16 -2.90
C GLU A 4 -6.63 2.14 -3.96
N SER A 5 -6.27 2.48 -5.20
CA SER A 5 -6.37 1.57 -6.32
C SER A 5 -5.48 0.36 -6.11
N ALA A 6 -6.02 -0.85 -6.29
CA ALA A 6 -5.22 -2.07 -6.18
C ALA A 6 -4.41 -2.28 -7.46
N ARG A 7 -3.08 -2.34 -7.37
CA ARG A 7 -2.21 -2.62 -8.51
C ARG A 7 -2.05 -4.12 -8.72
N VAL A 8 -2.61 -4.66 -9.80
CA VAL A 8 -2.64 -6.10 -10.10
C VAL A 8 -1.77 -6.40 -11.30
N ILE A 9 -0.69 -7.16 -11.10
CA ILE A 9 0.13 -7.65 -12.21
C ILE A 9 -0.52 -8.88 -12.85
N VAL A 10 -0.75 -8.83 -14.15
CA VAL A 10 -1.26 -9.97 -14.93
C VAL A 10 -0.10 -10.56 -15.73
N LEU A 11 0.40 -11.70 -15.27
CA LEU A 11 1.71 -12.24 -15.65
C LEU A 11 1.60 -13.37 -16.68
N GLY A 12 2.01 -13.12 -17.92
CA GLY A 12 2.17 -14.12 -18.96
C GLY A 12 3.46 -14.93 -18.78
N CYS A 13 3.33 -16.24 -18.56
CA CYS A 13 4.46 -17.05 -18.11
C CYS A 13 5.23 -17.80 -19.20
N SER A 14 4.72 -17.86 -20.43
CA SER A 14 5.37 -18.60 -21.53
C SER A 14 6.22 -17.69 -22.39
N THR A 15 7.49 -18.04 -22.57
CA THR A 15 8.42 -17.39 -23.52
C THR A 15 8.62 -18.20 -24.81
N ARG A 16 7.96 -19.36 -24.94
CA ARG A 16 8.07 -20.20 -26.15
C ARG A 16 7.55 -19.44 -27.37
N PRO A 17 8.33 -19.33 -28.47
CA PRO A 17 7.85 -18.74 -29.72
C PRO A 17 6.56 -19.42 -30.21
N GLY A 18 5.57 -18.63 -30.62
CA GLY A 18 4.27 -19.14 -31.07
C GLY A 18 3.43 -19.81 -29.97
N ALA A 19 3.72 -19.54 -28.69
CA ALA A 19 2.86 -20.00 -27.59
C ALA A 19 1.46 -19.37 -27.68
N LEU A 20 0.47 -20.10 -27.15
CA LEU A 20 -0.89 -19.58 -26.96
C LEU A 20 -0.99 -18.55 -25.81
N GLY A 21 0.03 -18.48 -24.94
CA GLY A 21 0.04 -17.65 -23.74
C GLY A 21 -0.30 -16.17 -23.98
N PRO A 22 0.32 -15.48 -24.95
CA PRO A 22 -0.05 -14.11 -25.31
C PRO A 22 -1.53 -13.96 -25.64
N ALA A 23 -2.11 -14.86 -26.44
CA ALA A 23 -3.53 -14.79 -26.78
C ALA A 23 -4.47 -15.02 -25.58
N VAL A 24 -4.06 -15.83 -24.60
CA VAL A 24 -4.81 -16.01 -23.34
C VAL A 24 -4.66 -14.77 -22.45
N LEU A 25 -3.48 -14.16 -22.41
CA LEU A 25 -3.23 -12.92 -21.68
C LEU A 25 -4.08 -11.77 -22.23
N ASP A 26 -4.06 -11.57 -23.55
CA ASP A 26 -4.86 -10.53 -24.22
C ASP A 26 -6.35 -10.72 -23.95
N TRP A 27 -6.85 -11.95 -24.15
CA TRP A 27 -8.25 -12.28 -23.85
C TRP A 27 -8.61 -11.98 -22.40
N LEU A 28 -7.74 -12.34 -21.45
CA LEU A 28 -7.97 -12.10 -20.04
C LEU A 28 -8.07 -10.61 -19.76
N ILE A 29 -7.09 -9.82 -20.21
CA ILE A 29 -7.06 -8.36 -20.03
C ILE A 29 -8.31 -7.71 -20.63
N GLU A 30 -8.65 -8.02 -21.88
CA GLU A 30 -9.86 -7.52 -22.54
C GLU A 30 -11.12 -7.85 -21.72
N THR A 31 -11.19 -9.06 -21.18
CA THR A 31 -12.34 -9.55 -20.40
C THR A 31 -12.49 -8.83 -19.06
N ILE A 32 -11.40 -8.62 -18.32
CA ILE A 32 -11.48 -8.14 -16.93
C ILE A 32 -11.28 -6.62 -16.80
N THR A 33 -10.83 -5.91 -17.85
CA THR A 33 -10.61 -4.46 -17.81
C THR A 33 -11.84 -3.65 -17.39
N PRO A 34 -13.05 -3.88 -17.94
CA PRO A 34 -14.24 -3.13 -17.52
C PRO A 34 -14.51 -3.28 -16.02
N ARG A 35 -14.38 -4.51 -15.50
CA ARG A 35 -14.59 -4.80 -14.09
C ARG A 35 -13.49 -4.21 -13.21
N ALA A 36 -12.24 -4.21 -13.66
CA ALA A 36 -11.15 -3.55 -12.94
C ALA A 36 -11.42 -2.05 -12.76
N GLY A 37 -11.97 -1.38 -13.77
CA GLY A 37 -12.41 0.01 -13.66
C GLY A 37 -13.48 0.22 -12.58
N GLU A 38 -14.49 -0.65 -12.51
CA GLU A 38 -15.53 -0.60 -11.48
C GLU A 38 -14.99 -0.84 -10.06
N LEU A 39 -13.97 -1.69 -9.93
CA LEU A 39 -13.34 -2.01 -8.66
C LEU A 39 -12.27 -1.00 -8.23
N GLY A 40 -11.90 -0.06 -9.11
CA GLY A 40 -10.75 0.81 -8.90
C GLY A 40 -9.45 0.00 -8.80
N ALA A 41 -9.23 -0.94 -9.71
CA ALA A 41 -8.00 -1.71 -9.80
C ALA A 41 -7.22 -1.34 -11.07
N GLU A 42 -5.91 -1.18 -10.94
CA GLU A 42 -4.98 -0.98 -12.06
C GLU A 42 -4.47 -2.35 -12.51
N LEU A 43 -4.74 -2.72 -13.76
CA LEU A 43 -4.17 -3.92 -14.37
C LEU A 43 -2.84 -3.57 -15.04
N VAL A 44 -1.80 -4.33 -14.70
CA VAL A 44 -0.46 -4.19 -15.29
C VAL A 44 -0.12 -5.49 -16.02
N PRO A 45 -0.42 -5.60 -17.33
CA PRO A 45 -0.02 -6.75 -18.14
C PRO A 45 1.50 -6.82 -18.24
N MET A 46 2.06 -8.01 -18.06
CA MET A 46 3.50 -8.23 -18.15
C MET A 46 3.78 -9.64 -18.67
N ALA A 47 4.66 -9.78 -19.65
CA ALA A 47 5.19 -11.08 -20.04
C ALA A 47 6.56 -11.32 -19.42
N LEU A 48 6.80 -12.52 -18.88
CA LEU A 48 8.11 -12.87 -18.33
C LEU A 48 9.23 -12.82 -19.36
N GLY A 49 8.91 -12.95 -20.65
CA GLY A 49 9.87 -12.80 -21.74
C GLY A 49 10.42 -11.39 -21.87
N ASP A 50 9.63 -10.37 -21.52
CA ASP A 50 9.99 -8.96 -21.66
C ASP A 50 10.83 -8.46 -20.47
N LEU A 51 10.96 -9.27 -19.42
CA LEU A 51 11.78 -8.92 -18.25
C LEU A 51 13.27 -9.20 -18.46
N ASP A 52 13.62 -9.97 -19.50
CA ASP A 52 14.99 -10.41 -19.80
C ASP A 52 15.73 -10.97 -18.58
N LEU A 53 15.02 -11.70 -17.70
CA LEU A 53 15.62 -12.36 -16.55
C LEU A 53 16.48 -13.55 -17.02
N PRO A 54 17.80 -13.55 -16.80
CA PRO A 54 18.60 -14.75 -17.00
C PRO A 54 18.17 -15.85 -16.01
N PHE A 55 18.75 -17.06 -16.12
CA PHE A 55 18.64 -17.99 -14.99
C PHE A 55 19.29 -17.36 -13.77
N LEU A 56 18.65 -17.49 -12.61
CA LEU A 56 19.05 -16.87 -11.35
C LEU A 56 20.56 -16.67 -11.21
N ASP A 57 20.98 -15.40 -11.28
CA ASP A 57 22.38 -14.96 -11.39
C ASP A 57 22.77 -13.95 -10.29
N GLU A 58 21.94 -13.78 -9.27
CA GLU A 58 22.30 -13.03 -8.07
C GLU A 58 23.26 -13.84 -7.19
N GLU A 59 24.28 -13.16 -6.66
CA GLU A 59 25.24 -13.77 -5.72
C GLU A 59 24.62 -13.96 -4.33
N GLU A 60 23.80 -13.00 -3.91
CA GLU A 60 23.15 -13.01 -2.62
C GLU A 60 21.86 -13.82 -2.67
N HIS A 61 21.52 -14.48 -1.56
CA HIS A 61 20.24 -15.15 -1.44
C HIS A 61 19.08 -14.12 -1.45
N PRO A 62 17.96 -14.37 -2.16
CA PRO A 62 16.83 -13.42 -2.25
C PRO A 62 16.25 -12.96 -0.90
N SER A 63 16.38 -13.79 0.15
CA SER A 63 15.94 -13.42 1.50
C SER A 63 16.72 -12.24 2.12
N SER A 64 17.89 -11.89 1.59
CA SER A 64 18.66 -10.72 2.02
C SER A 64 18.00 -9.40 1.57
N GLY A 65 17.24 -9.42 0.47
CA GLY A 65 16.73 -8.23 -0.20
C GLY A 65 17.83 -7.34 -0.81
N LEU A 66 19.05 -7.87 -0.96
CA LEU A 66 20.18 -7.17 -1.58
C LEU A 66 20.33 -7.66 -3.03
N TYR A 67 20.01 -6.79 -4.00
CA TYR A 67 20.02 -7.13 -5.42
C TYR A 67 21.09 -6.33 -6.16
N ARG A 68 22.09 -7.02 -6.71
CA ARG A 68 23.23 -6.37 -7.40
C ARG A 68 22.93 -6.09 -8.87
N ASN A 69 22.10 -6.90 -9.51
CA ASN A 69 21.81 -6.75 -10.92
C ASN A 69 20.63 -5.79 -11.16
N GLU A 70 20.68 -5.06 -12.28
CA GLU A 70 19.64 -4.09 -12.62
C GLU A 70 18.30 -4.76 -12.94
N HIS A 71 18.31 -5.87 -13.68
CA HIS A 71 17.09 -6.63 -13.99
C HIS A 71 16.37 -7.11 -12.73
N THR A 72 17.14 -7.57 -11.72
CA THR A 72 16.56 -7.99 -10.43
C THR A 72 15.97 -6.82 -9.67
N ARG A 73 16.64 -5.65 -9.63
CA ARG A 73 16.07 -4.46 -8.98
C ARG A 73 14.78 -4.02 -9.66
N ARG A 74 14.75 -3.96 -11.00
CA ARG A 74 13.52 -3.64 -11.76
C ARG A 74 12.39 -4.62 -11.45
N TRP A 75 12.72 -5.92 -11.36
CA TRP A 75 11.74 -6.94 -11.03
C TRP A 75 11.26 -6.83 -9.58
N SER A 76 12.18 -6.61 -8.64
CA SER A 76 11.89 -6.34 -7.23
C SER A 76 10.95 -5.15 -7.07
N ASP A 77 11.24 -4.02 -7.71
CA ASP A 77 10.41 -2.81 -7.63
C ASP A 77 9.01 -3.05 -8.19
N ALA A 78 8.90 -3.76 -9.32
CA ALA A 78 7.62 -4.10 -9.93
C ALA A 78 6.78 -4.99 -9.01
N VAL A 79 7.40 -6.02 -8.42
CA VAL A 79 6.74 -6.95 -7.49
C VAL A 79 6.39 -6.26 -6.19
N ASP A 80 7.30 -5.49 -5.58
CA ASP A 80 7.06 -4.78 -4.32
C ASP A 80 5.87 -3.82 -4.42
N ALA A 81 5.78 -3.07 -5.52
CA ALA A 81 4.69 -2.15 -5.80
C ALA A 81 3.35 -2.82 -6.16
N ALA A 82 3.31 -4.12 -6.44
CA ALA A 82 2.06 -4.83 -6.73
C ALA A 82 1.30 -5.18 -5.45
N ASP A 83 -0.03 -5.17 -5.53
CA ASP A 83 -0.95 -5.61 -4.47
C ASP A 83 -1.48 -7.03 -4.69
N GLY A 84 -1.31 -7.60 -5.89
CA GLY A 84 -1.73 -8.95 -6.22
C GLY A 84 -1.33 -9.37 -7.62
N PHE A 85 -1.48 -10.66 -7.93
CA PHE A 85 -1.05 -11.26 -9.19
C PHE A 85 -2.14 -12.13 -9.82
N ILE A 86 -2.34 -12.03 -11.13
CA ILE A 86 -3.04 -13.05 -11.90
C ILE A 86 -2.04 -13.71 -12.85
N VAL A 87 -1.75 -14.98 -12.62
CA VAL A 87 -0.75 -15.73 -13.38
C VAL A 87 -1.42 -16.46 -14.54
N VAL A 88 -1.02 -16.11 -15.76
CA VAL A 88 -1.41 -16.79 -17.00
C VAL A 88 -0.33 -17.82 -17.36
N THR A 89 -0.62 -19.10 -17.12
CA THR A 89 0.41 -20.16 -17.14
C THR A 89 0.03 -21.39 -17.98
N PRO A 90 0.90 -21.86 -18.90
CA PRO A 90 0.75 -23.18 -19.48
C PRO A 90 1.10 -24.29 -18.48
N GLU A 91 0.81 -25.53 -18.87
CA GLU A 91 1.46 -26.72 -18.29
C GLU A 91 2.53 -27.27 -19.22
N TYR A 92 3.74 -27.43 -18.69
CA TYR A 92 4.86 -28.08 -19.34
C TYR A 92 5.30 -29.28 -18.52
N ASN A 93 5.31 -30.46 -19.15
CA ASN A 93 5.78 -31.73 -18.55
C ASN A 93 5.23 -31.96 -17.14
N TYR A 94 3.90 -31.84 -16.96
CA TYR A 94 3.20 -32.04 -15.68
C TYR A 94 3.42 -30.93 -14.63
N GLY A 95 4.04 -29.80 -14.98
CA GLY A 95 4.39 -28.76 -14.01
C GLY A 95 4.29 -27.34 -14.54
N MET A 96 4.66 -26.40 -13.67
CA MET A 96 4.81 -25.00 -14.03
C MET A 96 6.00 -24.78 -14.96
N PRO A 97 5.98 -23.75 -15.80
CA PRO A 97 7.12 -23.40 -16.64
C PRO A 97 8.35 -23.01 -15.82
N ALA A 98 9.54 -23.35 -16.34
CA ALA A 98 10.81 -22.95 -15.74
C ALA A 98 10.94 -21.43 -15.59
N THR A 99 10.38 -20.66 -16.52
CA THR A 99 10.33 -19.19 -16.50
C THR A 99 9.57 -18.66 -15.29
N LEU A 100 8.39 -19.21 -14.98
CA LEU A 100 7.63 -18.81 -13.80
C LEU A 100 8.40 -19.15 -12.51
N LYS A 101 8.99 -20.34 -12.43
CA LYS A 101 9.80 -20.73 -11.28
C LYS A 101 11.01 -19.81 -11.09
N ASN A 102 11.73 -19.53 -12.17
CA ASN A 102 12.88 -18.64 -12.17
C ASN A 102 12.50 -17.23 -11.68
N ALA A 103 11.41 -16.65 -12.21
CA ALA A 103 10.93 -15.34 -11.79
C ALA A 103 10.54 -15.28 -10.30
N LEU A 104 9.95 -16.36 -9.76
CA LEU A 104 9.65 -16.47 -8.34
C LEU A 104 10.92 -16.57 -7.48
N ASP A 105 11.94 -17.30 -7.96
CA ASP A 105 13.20 -17.55 -7.25
C ASP A 105 14.11 -16.33 -7.13
N TYR A 106 13.92 -15.29 -7.94
CA TYR A 106 14.72 -14.06 -7.85
C TYR A 106 14.47 -13.25 -6.58
N LEU A 107 13.28 -13.36 -5.97
CA LEU A 107 12.82 -12.44 -4.93
C LEU A 107 12.32 -13.22 -3.69
N GLY A 108 12.22 -12.52 -2.57
CA GLY A 108 11.84 -13.10 -1.28
C GLY A 108 10.65 -12.38 -0.66
N ARG A 109 10.94 -11.39 0.18
CA ARG A 109 9.94 -10.67 1.00
C ARG A 109 8.89 -9.93 0.17
N GLU A 110 9.22 -9.54 -1.04
CA GLU A 110 8.40 -8.75 -1.96
C GLU A 110 7.11 -9.50 -2.32
N TRP A 111 7.12 -10.83 -2.26
CA TRP A 111 5.96 -11.67 -2.54
C TRP A 111 4.93 -11.72 -1.40
N ALA A 112 5.36 -11.47 -0.17
CA ALA A 112 4.58 -11.84 1.00
C ALA A 112 3.24 -11.10 1.10
N TRP A 113 2.20 -11.84 1.50
CA TRP A 113 0.84 -11.36 1.78
C TRP A 113 0.11 -10.71 0.60
N LYS A 114 0.53 -11.04 -0.62
CA LYS A 114 -0.16 -10.65 -1.86
C LYS A 114 -1.04 -11.82 -2.34
N PRO A 115 -2.33 -11.60 -2.68
CA PRO A 115 -3.13 -12.63 -3.32
C PRO A 115 -2.59 -12.98 -4.72
N ILE A 116 -2.77 -14.24 -5.09
CA ILE A 116 -2.41 -14.75 -6.41
C ILE A 116 -3.52 -15.63 -7.00
N GLY A 117 -4.08 -15.20 -8.12
CA GLY A 117 -5.03 -15.95 -8.95
C GLY A 117 -4.34 -16.65 -10.11
N PHE A 118 -4.96 -17.69 -10.65
CA PHE A 118 -4.40 -18.47 -11.77
C PHE A 118 -5.39 -18.61 -12.93
N VAL A 119 -4.88 -18.34 -14.13
CA VAL A 119 -5.49 -18.64 -15.41
C VAL A 119 -4.56 -19.61 -16.14
N SER A 120 -4.90 -20.90 -16.05
CA SER A 120 -4.07 -21.97 -16.61
C SER A 120 -4.61 -22.44 -17.95
N TYR A 121 -3.71 -22.91 -18.81
CA TYR A 121 -4.10 -23.51 -20.09
C TYR A 121 -3.25 -24.72 -20.42
N GLY A 122 -3.86 -25.68 -21.12
CA GLY A 122 -3.20 -26.93 -21.49
C GLY A 122 -4.14 -27.87 -22.22
N ASN A 123 -3.66 -29.06 -22.58
CA ASN A 123 -4.51 -30.05 -23.23
C ASN A 123 -5.29 -30.85 -22.17
N THR A 124 -4.80 -32.03 -21.77
CA THR A 124 -5.51 -32.99 -20.92
C THR A 124 -6.02 -32.44 -19.59
N SER A 125 -5.20 -31.65 -18.88
CA SER A 125 -5.49 -31.13 -17.55
C SER A 125 -6.01 -29.68 -17.55
N ALA A 126 -6.15 -29.06 -18.72
CA ALA A 126 -6.38 -27.61 -18.86
C ALA A 126 -5.34 -26.73 -18.13
N GLY A 127 -4.16 -27.26 -17.81
CA GLY A 127 -3.10 -26.55 -17.10
C GLY A 127 -3.16 -26.65 -15.56
N THR A 128 -4.12 -27.40 -15.01
CA THR A 128 -4.35 -27.44 -13.55
C THR A 128 -3.19 -28.04 -12.76
N ARG A 129 -2.34 -28.91 -13.34
CA ARG A 129 -1.18 -29.46 -12.62
C ARG A 129 -0.07 -28.43 -12.47
N SER A 130 0.09 -27.55 -13.46
CA SER A 130 0.95 -26.36 -13.37
C SER A 130 0.56 -25.50 -12.17
N VAL A 131 -0.74 -25.27 -11.97
CA VAL A 131 -1.25 -24.53 -10.81
C VAL A 131 -0.94 -25.23 -9.50
N GLN A 132 -1.17 -26.55 -9.40
CA GLN A 132 -0.88 -27.29 -8.16
C GLN A 132 0.62 -27.29 -7.82
N HIS A 133 1.48 -27.39 -8.83
CA HIS A 133 2.92 -27.29 -8.63
C HIS A 133 3.33 -25.88 -8.18
N ALA A 134 2.79 -24.83 -8.81
CA ALA A 134 3.07 -23.44 -8.44
C ALA A 134 2.62 -23.11 -7.01
N LYS A 135 1.46 -23.66 -6.56
CA LYS A 135 0.91 -23.45 -5.21
C LYS A 135 1.89 -23.76 -4.09
N GLN A 136 2.74 -24.79 -4.23
CA GLN A 136 3.76 -25.12 -3.22
C GLN A 136 4.82 -24.02 -3.08
N VAL A 137 5.24 -23.43 -4.20
CA VAL A 137 6.25 -22.37 -4.22
C VAL A 137 5.67 -21.06 -3.72
N VAL A 138 4.52 -20.64 -4.25
CA VAL A 138 3.95 -19.33 -3.90
C VAL A 138 3.51 -19.26 -2.44
N THR A 139 3.02 -20.36 -1.86
CA THR A 139 2.70 -20.41 -0.42
C THR A 139 3.95 -20.34 0.46
N THR A 140 5.07 -20.94 0.04
CA THR A 140 6.37 -20.81 0.72
C THR A 140 6.85 -19.36 0.73
N LEU A 141 6.61 -18.63 -0.37
CA LEU A 141 6.87 -17.19 -0.50
C LEU A 141 5.81 -16.31 0.20
N ARG A 142 4.87 -16.92 0.93
CA ARG A 142 3.77 -16.26 1.65
C ARG A 142 2.79 -15.49 0.76
N LEU A 143 2.71 -15.81 -0.53
CA LEU A 143 1.58 -15.41 -1.36
C LEU A 143 0.34 -16.18 -0.92
N VAL A 144 -0.83 -15.60 -1.16
CA VAL A 144 -2.13 -16.18 -0.78
C VAL A 144 -2.86 -16.65 -2.05
N PRO A 145 -2.76 -17.94 -2.42
CA PRO A 145 -3.45 -18.43 -3.61
C PRO A 145 -4.97 -18.40 -3.42
N LEU A 146 -5.68 -17.90 -4.43
CA LEU A 146 -7.14 -17.81 -4.41
C LEU A 146 -7.81 -19.17 -4.59
N GLY A 147 -9.06 -19.26 -4.14
CA GLY A 147 -9.92 -20.41 -4.41
C GLY A 147 -10.37 -20.44 -5.86
N SER A 148 -10.77 -19.29 -6.40
CA SER A 148 -11.19 -19.15 -7.79
C SER A 148 -10.01 -19.33 -8.76
N THR A 149 -10.21 -20.13 -9.80
CA THR A 149 -9.22 -20.37 -10.87
C THR A 149 -9.92 -20.49 -12.22
N VAL A 150 -9.23 -20.09 -13.28
CA VAL A 150 -9.65 -20.37 -14.66
C VAL A 150 -8.76 -21.46 -15.25
N ALA A 151 -9.36 -22.46 -15.89
CA ALA A 151 -8.66 -23.55 -16.55
C ALA A 151 -9.16 -23.70 -17.99
N ILE A 152 -8.27 -23.51 -18.96
CA ILE A 152 -8.57 -23.46 -20.39
C ILE A 152 -8.03 -24.74 -21.04
N ARG A 153 -8.94 -25.64 -21.41
CA ARG A 153 -8.59 -26.78 -22.26
C ARG A 153 -8.49 -26.32 -23.71
N ILE A 154 -7.29 -26.36 -24.28
CA ILE A 154 -6.98 -25.79 -25.60
C ILE A 154 -7.94 -26.31 -26.68
N GLY A 155 -8.18 -27.62 -26.73
CA GLY A 155 -9.03 -28.25 -27.74
C GLY A 155 -10.51 -27.80 -27.72
N ASP A 156 -11.00 -27.32 -26.58
CA ASP A 156 -12.41 -26.89 -26.44
C ASP A 156 -12.58 -25.39 -26.62
N ALA A 157 -11.63 -24.64 -26.06
CA ALA A 157 -11.81 -23.23 -25.76
C ALA A 157 -11.03 -22.32 -26.71
N THR A 158 -10.34 -22.87 -27.72
CA THR A 158 -9.54 -22.08 -28.67
C THR A 158 -9.93 -22.35 -30.12
N GLU A 159 -9.74 -21.34 -30.96
CA GLU A 159 -9.92 -21.39 -32.40
C GLU A 159 -8.98 -20.40 -33.06
N ASN A 160 -8.28 -20.81 -34.12
CA ASN A 160 -7.35 -19.94 -34.86
C ASN A 160 -6.34 -19.20 -33.97
N GLY A 161 -5.85 -19.88 -32.92
CA GLY A 161 -4.87 -19.31 -31.98
C GLY A 161 -5.44 -18.29 -30.98
N ARG A 162 -6.76 -18.12 -30.90
CA ARG A 162 -7.44 -17.23 -29.94
C ARG A 162 -8.36 -18.01 -29.01
N VAL A 163 -8.64 -17.46 -27.83
CA VAL A 163 -9.68 -17.97 -26.94
C VAL A 163 -11.05 -17.66 -27.55
N ARG A 164 -11.91 -18.68 -27.66
CA ARG A 164 -13.28 -18.53 -28.17
C ARG A 164 -14.11 -17.68 -27.20
N PRO A 165 -15.02 -16.82 -27.67
CA PRO A 165 -15.99 -16.17 -26.80
C PRO A 165 -16.79 -17.20 -25.99
N ASN A 166 -16.75 -17.09 -24.67
CA ASN A 166 -17.44 -17.99 -23.77
C ASN A 166 -17.83 -17.24 -22.49
N ALA A 167 -19.14 -17.05 -22.28
CA ALA A 167 -19.66 -16.28 -21.14
C ALA A 167 -19.32 -16.91 -19.78
N ALA A 168 -19.29 -18.24 -19.68
CA ALA A 168 -18.92 -18.92 -18.43
C ALA A 168 -17.44 -18.72 -18.11
N LEU A 169 -16.57 -18.80 -19.12
CA LEU A 169 -15.15 -18.55 -18.97
C LEU A 169 -14.86 -17.09 -18.60
N ALA A 170 -15.57 -16.15 -19.24
CA ALA A 170 -15.48 -14.72 -18.91
C ALA A 170 -15.96 -14.42 -17.49
N GLY A 171 -17.09 -15.01 -17.08
CA GLY A 171 -17.61 -14.89 -15.71
C GLY A 171 -16.64 -15.45 -14.66
N ALA A 172 -15.96 -16.56 -14.96
CA ALA A 172 -14.93 -17.11 -14.07
C ALA A 172 -13.70 -16.18 -13.95
N ALA A 173 -13.25 -15.57 -15.06
CA ALA A 173 -12.16 -14.60 -15.04
C ALA A 173 -12.50 -13.35 -14.22
N VAL A 174 -13.72 -12.84 -14.35
CA VAL A 174 -14.26 -11.76 -13.52
C VAL A 174 -14.29 -12.15 -12.04
N GLY A 175 -14.73 -13.37 -11.73
CA GLY A 175 -14.73 -13.90 -10.36
C GLY A 175 -13.34 -13.96 -9.73
N VAL A 176 -12.31 -14.34 -10.50
CA VAL A 176 -10.91 -14.31 -10.05
C VAL A 176 -10.48 -12.88 -9.69
N LEU A 177 -10.80 -11.88 -10.52
CA LEU A 177 -10.46 -10.49 -10.23
C LEU A 177 -11.20 -9.96 -8.99
N ASP A 178 -12.50 -10.24 -8.87
CA ASP A 178 -13.33 -9.82 -7.72
C ASP A 178 -12.81 -10.39 -6.39
N GLU A 179 -12.43 -11.67 -6.37
CA GLU A 179 -11.83 -12.30 -5.20
C GLU A 179 -10.44 -11.69 -4.92
N LEU A 180 -9.62 -11.51 -5.96
CA LEU A 180 -8.27 -10.98 -5.83
C LEU A 180 -8.25 -9.59 -5.20
N VAL A 181 -9.03 -8.64 -5.74
CA VAL A 181 -9.06 -7.25 -5.25
C VAL A 181 -9.55 -7.21 -3.79
N ARG A 182 -10.57 -8.00 -3.46
CA ARG A 182 -11.09 -8.11 -2.10
C ARG A 182 -10.04 -8.62 -1.12
N VAL A 183 -9.33 -9.69 -1.47
CA VAL A 183 -8.26 -10.26 -0.65
C VAL A 183 -7.08 -9.30 -0.57
N ALA A 184 -6.75 -8.58 -1.65
CA ALA A 184 -5.68 -7.59 -1.68
C ALA A 184 -5.93 -6.48 -0.67
N HIS A 185 -7.15 -5.95 -0.61
CA HIS A 185 -7.54 -4.97 0.41
C HIS A 185 -7.52 -5.55 1.83
N ALA A 186 -8.04 -6.76 2.03
CA ALA A 186 -8.08 -7.40 3.34
C ALA A 186 -6.67 -7.66 3.91
N LEU A 187 -5.71 -8.02 3.06
CA LEU A 187 -4.33 -8.33 3.44
C LEU A 187 -3.39 -7.12 3.45
N ARG A 188 -3.86 -5.93 3.03
CA ARG A 188 -3.04 -4.72 3.01
C ARG A 188 -2.33 -4.45 4.36
N PRO A 189 -2.97 -4.59 5.53
CA PRO A 189 -2.31 -4.39 6.82
C PRO A 189 -1.11 -5.30 7.08
N MET A 190 -1.05 -6.48 6.45
CA MET A 190 0.07 -7.41 6.57
C MET A 190 1.26 -7.00 5.68
N ARG A 191 1.01 -6.21 4.64
CA ARG A 191 2.02 -5.73 3.68
C ARG A 191 2.63 -4.40 4.09
N GLU A 192 1.85 -3.48 4.65
CA GLU A 192 2.35 -2.15 4.99
C GLU A 192 3.58 -2.16 5.92
N PRO A 193 3.65 -2.97 7.00
CA PRO A 193 4.80 -2.97 7.90
C PRO A 193 6.12 -3.45 7.27
N ILE A 194 6.04 -4.21 6.17
CA ILE A 194 7.20 -4.81 5.50
C ILE A 194 7.65 -4.03 4.26
N ARG A 195 6.93 -2.97 3.87
CA ARG A 195 7.33 -2.08 2.77
C ARG A 195 8.58 -1.28 3.12
N ALA A 196 9.38 -0.96 2.11
CA ALA A 196 10.55 -0.11 2.28
C ALA A 196 10.16 1.27 2.86
N GLY A 197 11.00 1.82 3.75
CA GLY A 197 10.79 3.14 4.36
C GLY A 197 9.80 3.17 5.54
N VAL A 198 9.11 2.07 5.85
CA VAL A 198 8.25 1.96 7.02
C VAL A 198 9.08 1.63 8.26
N ARG A 199 8.78 2.30 9.38
CA ARG A 199 9.50 2.11 10.65
C ARG A 199 8.62 1.39 11.67
N PRO A 200 9.19 0.51 12.52
CA PRO A 200 8.45 -0.04 13.65
C PRO A 200 7.89 1.07 14.56
N GLY A 201 6.65 0.89 15.00
CA GLY A 201 5.99 1.77 15.95
C GLY A 201 6.22 1.31 17.39
N PRO A 202 5.76 2.11 18.37
CA PRO A 202 6.02 1.87 19.79
C PRO A 202 5.16 0.76 20.42
N LEU A 203 4.05 0.39 19.79
CA LEU A 203 3.20 -0.70 20.24
C LEU A 203 3.52 -1.98 19.45
N PRO A 204 3.35 -3.18 20.04
CA PRO A 204 3.45 -4.43 19.31
C PRO A 204 2.55 -4.41 18.06
N GLY A 205 3.12 -4.76 16.90
CA GLY A 205 2.41 -4.74 15.60
C GLY A 205 2.14 -3.36 15.02
N SER A 206 2.53 -2.27 15.70
CA SER A 206 2.39 -0.92 15.15
C SER A 206 3.57 -0.52 14.27
N TYR A 207 3.32 0.41 13.37
CA TYR A 207 4.29 0.94 12.43
C TYR A 207 3.99 2.39 12.11
N VAL A 208 5.01 3.11 11.67
CA VAL A 208 4.93 4.51 11.29
C VAL A 208 5.32 4.64 9.82
N ARG A 209 4.48 5.33 9.05
CA ARG A 209 4.73 5.64 7.64
C ARG A 209 4.23 7.04 7.27
N PRO A 210 4.78 7.66 6.22
CA PRO A 210 4.15 8.82 5.60
C PRO A 210 2.71 8.51 5.18
N LEU A 211 1.83 9.49 5.36
CA LEU A 211 0.47 9.47 4.84
C LEU A 211 0.45 10.09 3.45
N THR A 212 -0.34 9.52 2.55
CA THR A 212 -0.53 9.98 1.18
C THR A 212 -1.93 10.56 1.01
N PRO A 213 -2.23 11.25 -0.11
CA PRO A 213 -3.58 11.69 -0.42
C PRO A 213 -4.64 10.58 -0.40
N ASP A 214 -4.25 9.32 -0.60
CA ASP A 214 -5.17 8.19 -0.57
C ASP A 214 -5.53 7.72 0.84
N ASP A 215 -4.80 8.18 1.87
CA ASP A 215 -5.15 8.01 3.28
C ASP A 215 -6.19 9.03 3.76
N ALA A 216 -6.63 9.95 2.89
CA ALA A 216 -7.57 11.01 3.24
C ALA A 216 -8.82 10.50 3.98
N PRO A 217 -9.50 9.40 3.58
CA PRO A 217 -10.67 8.92 4.32
C PRO A 217 -10.35 8.52 5.76
N GLN A 218 -9.23 7.84 6.01
CA GLN A 218 -8.78 7.42 7.34
C GLN A 218 -8.42 8.65 8.19
N VAL A 219 -7.76 9.63 7.58
CA VAL A 219 -7.42 10.91 8.21
C VAL A 219 -8.68 11.70 8.56
N THR A 220 -9.68 11.76 7.67
CA THR A 220 -10.96 12.44 7.93
C THR A 220 -11.69 11.83 9.12
N VAL A 221 -11.67 10.51 9.27
CA VAL A 221 -12.24 9.84 10.45
C VAL A 221 -11.41 10.15 11.70
N LEU A 222 -10.09 10.02 11.62
CA LEU A 222 -9.18 10.31 12.73
C LEU A 222 -9.37 11.74 13.26
N GLN A 223 -9.38 12.75 12.38
CA GLN A 223 -9.52 14.14 12.80
C GLN A 223 -10.88 14.39 13.48
N ARG A 224 -11.96 13.78 12.98
CA ARG A 224 -13.28 13.86 13.61
C ARG A 224 -13.28 13.25 15.01
N CYS A 225 -12.59 12.14 15.22
CA CYS A 225 -12.45 11.55 16.55
C CYS A 225 -11.57 12.39 17.48
N CYS A 226 -10.49 12.97 16.97
CA CYS A 226 -9.48 13.65 17.78
C CYS A 226 -9.89 15.05 18.24
N TRP A 227 -10.70 15.78 17.46
CA TRP A 227 -11.06 17.18 17.73
C TRP A 227 -12.44 17.40 18.37
N VAL A 228 -13.17 16.34 18.72
CA VAL A 228 -14.44 16.47 19.46
C VAL A 228 -14.24 17.10 20.83
N ASP A 229 -13.21 16.70 21.58
CA ASP A 229 -12.95 17.28 22.90
C ASP A 229 -12.58 18.77 22.83
N GLU A 230 -11.89 19.17 21.75
CA GLU A 230 -11.59 20.58 21.47
C GLU A 230 -12.89 21.36 21.21
N ALA A 231 -13.80 20.80 20.41
CA ALA A 231 -15.10 21.41 20.16
C ALA A 231 -15.94 21.56 21.43
N LEU A 232 -15.94 20.54 22.30
CA LEU A 232 -16.61 20.58 23.60
C LEU A 232 -15.98 21.61 24.54
N ALA A 233 -14.65 21.68 24.61
CA ALA A 233 -13.93 22.64 25.45
C ALA A 233 -14.16 24.11 25.06
N ASN A 234 -14.45 24.34 23.77
CA ASN A 234 -14.70 25.69 23.24
C ASN A 234 -16.18 25.98 22.96
N ASP A 235 -17.09 25.05 23.29
CA ASP A 235 -18.53 25.14 23.04
C ASP A 235 -18.88 25.49 21.57
N THR A 236 -18.16 24.87 20.63
CA THR A 236 -18.36 25.15 19.20
C THR A 236 -17.94 23.98 18.30
N LEU A 237 -18.80 23.64 17.34
CA LEU A 237 -18.45 22.74 16.23
C LEU A 237 -17.77 23.48 15.06
N ALA A 238 -17.40 24.75 15.26
CA ALA A 238 -16.68 25.56 14.28
C ALA A 238 -15.16 25.32 14.26
N VAL A 239 -14.74 24.12 14.64
CA VAL A 239 -13.34 23.68 14.57
C VAL A 239 -13.04 23.24 13.13
N PRO A 240 -12.02 23.80 12.44
CA PRO A 240 -11.74 23.46 11.04
C PRO A 240 -11.63 21.96 10.77
N ALA A 241 -10.95 21.21 11.65
CA ALA A 241 -10.78 19.76 11.56
C ALA A 241 -12.10 18.96 11.55
N LEU A 242 -13.20 19.53 12.07
CA LEU A 242 -14.52 18.89 12.06
C LEU A 242 -15.35 19.25 10.80
N ARG A 243 -14.94 20.27 10.05
CA ARG A 243 -15.69 20.82 8.91
C ARG A 243 -15.06 20.53 7.55
N GLU A 244 -13.76 20.28 7.50
CA GLU A 244 -13.08 19.95 6.26
C GLU A 244 -13.70 18.72 5.59
N SER A 245 -13.93 18.88 4.29
CA SER A 245 -14.33 17.85 3.36
C SER A 245 -13.20 16.84 3.13
N LEU A 246 -13.55 15.71 2.52
CA LEU A 246 -12.57 14.70 2.11
C LEU A 246 -11.55 15.29 1.12
N GLU A 247 -11.99 16.17 0.23
CA GLU A 247 -11.14 16.76 -0.80
C GLU A 247 -10.13 17.74 -0.20
N GLU A 248 -10.57 18.62 0.71
CA GLU A 248 -9.65 19.51 1.44
C GLU A 248 -8.61 18.68 2.22
N VAL A 249 -9.01 17.54 2.79
CA VAL A 249 -8.08 16.62 3.44
C VAL A 249 -7.04 16.04 2.48
N ARG A 250 -7.50 15.61 1.30
CA ARG A 250 -6.65 15.10 0.23
C ARG A 250 -5.66 16.16 -0.26
N GLU A 251 -6.12 17.40 -0.46
CA GLU A 251 -5.30 18.54 -0.92
C GLU A 251 -4.17 18.87 0.05
N TRP A 252 -4.47 18.98 1.36
CA TRP A 252 -3.39 19.29 2.32
C TRP A 252 -2.47 18.10 2.58
N LEU A 253 -2.94 16.85 2.45
CA LEU A 253 -2.04 15.67 2.50
C LEU A 253 -1.03 15.67 1.36
N ALA A 254 -1.33 16.29 0.22
CA ALA A 254 -0.40 16.43 -0.90
C ALA A 254 0.70 17.50 -0.65
N THR A 255 0.48 18.42 0.29
CA THR A 255 1.38 19.57 0.51
C THR A 255 2.04 19.58 1.88
N TRP A 256 1.50 18.85 2.85
CA TRP A 256 2.07 18.72 4.20
C TRP A 256 2.78 17.38 4.35
N GLN A 257 3.98 17.41 4.94
CA GLN A 257 4.62 16.20 5.39
C GLN A 257 3.83 15.63 6.57
N THR A 258 3.17 14.51 6.36
CA THR A 258 2.27 13.93 7.36
C THR A 258 2.73 12.52 7.70
N MET A 259 2.94 12.26 8.99
CA MET A 259 3.29 10.94 9.51
C MET A 259 2.08 10.32 10.19
N GLY A 260 1.79 9.05 9.87
CA GLY A 260 0.73 8.27 10.48
C GLY A 260 1.29 7.12 11.31
N LEU A 261 0.73 6.92 12.49
CA LEU A 261 0.96 5.75 13.34
C LEU A 261 -0.19 4.76 13.13
N TRP A 262 0.15 3.57 12.66
CA TRP A 262 -0.80 2.50 12.33
C TRP A 262 -0.60 1.28 13.21
N ARG A 263 -1.66 0.48 13.39
CA ARG A 263 -1.59 -0.86 13.95
C ARG A 263 -2.66 -1.72 13.28
N ASP A 264 -2.25 -2.83 12.68
CA ASP A 264 -3.15 -3.79 12.02
C ASP A 264 -4.17 -3.12 11.07
N GLY A 265 -3.71 -2.11 10.30
CA GLY A 265 -4.54 -1.38 9.34
C GLY A 265 -5.42 -0.28 9.93
N ARG A 266 -5.37 -0.07 11.26
CA ARG A 266 -6.05 1.03 11.93
C ARG A 266 -5.08 2.20 12.13
N LEU A 267 -5.44 3.38 11.63
CA LEU A 267 -4.74 4.63 11.92
C LEU A 267 -5.02 5.04 13.37
N LEU A 268 -3.99 5.01 14.22
CA LEU A 268 -4.07 5.34 15.65
C LEU A 268 -3.76 6.81 15.92
N GLY A 269 -2.96 7.45 15.08
CA GLY A 269 -2.64 8.85 15.24
C GLY A 269 -1.88 9.41 14.05
N MET A 270 -1.80 10.72 13.99
CA MET A 270 -1.06 11.44 12.96
C MET A 270 -0.43 12.71 13.51
N VAL A 271 0.57 13.20 12.79
CA VAL A 271 1.09 14.55 12.94
C VAL A 271 1.44 15.07 11.56
N ARG A 272 1.18 16.35 11.31
CA ARG A 272 1.61 17.01 10.08
C ARG A 272 2.59 18.13 10.37
N ALA A 273 3.55 18.32 9.49
CA ALA A 273 4.47 19.44 9.55
C ALA A 273 4.79 19.96 8.15
N ARG A 274 5.24 21.22 8.08
CA ARG A 274 5.79 21.83 6.87
C ARG A 274 6.71 22.97 7.24
N ARG A 275 7.62 23.33 6.33
CA ARG A 275 8.37 24.57 6.42
C ARG A 275 7.49 25.77 6.09
N VAL A 276 7.62 26.82 6.89
CA VAL A 276 7.11 28.17 6.60
C VAL A 276 8.25 29.13 6.89
N ASP A 277 8.77 29.77 5.84
CA ASP A 277 9.96 30.62 5.91
C ASP A 277 11.17 29.89 6.54
N THR A 278 11.56 30.29 7.76
CA THR A 278 12.67 29.71 8.54
C THR A 278 12.20 28.87 9.71
N ASP A 279 10.90 28.62 9.83
CA ASP A 279 10.28 27.90 10.93
C ASP A 279 9.72 26.56 10.44
N TRP A 280 9.82 25.54 11.28
CA TRP A 280 9.19 24.24 11.07
C TRP A 280 7.83 24.21 11.76
N HIS A 281 6.74 24.28 11.00
CA HIS A 281 5.40 24.37 11.55
C HIS A 281 4.83 22.98 11.78
N VAL A 282 4.64 22.59 13.04
CA VAL A 282 3.87 21.41 13.42
C VAL A 282 2.39 21.81 13.52
N GLY A 283 1.57 21.17 12.70
CA GLY A 283 0.13 21.25 12.75
C GLY A 283 -0.48 19.93 13.20
N ARG A 284 -1.80 19.93 13.41
CA ARG A 284 -2.67 18.76 13.65
C ARG A 284 -1.96 17.49 14.13
N LEU A 285 -1.61 17.50 15.42
CA LEU A 285 -1.21 16.31 16.15
C LEU A 285 -2.47 15.69 16.80
N GLY A 286 -2.77 14.43 16.47
CA GLY A 286 -3.94 13.75 16.99
C GLY A 286 -3.68 12.26 17.24
N VAL A 287 -4.22 11.75 18.34
CA VAL A 287 -4.24 10.32 18.68
C VAL A 287 -5.67 9.93 19.05
N VAL A 288 -6.13 8.79 18.51
CA VAL A 288 -7.47 8.27 18.77
C VAL A 288 -7.76 8.20 20.28
N PRO A 289 -8.97 8.56 20.74
CA PRO A 289 -9.27 8.67 22.16
C PRO A 289 -8.94 7.44 22.99
N ASP A 290 -9.17 6.23 22.47
CA ASP A 290 -8.94 4.96 23.16
C ASP A 290 -7.46 4.57 23.29
N GLN A 291 -6.53 5.31 22.67
CA GLN A 291 -5.09 5.05 22.75
C GLN A 291 -4.30 6.21 23.39
N ARG A 292 -4.98 7.19 23.98
CA ARG A 292 -4.34 8.32 24.69
C ARG A 292 -3.73 7.87 26.01
N GLY A 293 -2.82 8.69 26.55
CA GLY A 293 -2.10 8.38 27.79
C GLY A 293 -0.96 7.37 27.67
N GLN A 294 -0.77 6.78 26.48
CA GLN A 294 0.30 5.79 26.21
C GLN A 294 1.57 6.42 25.61
N GLY A 295 1.70 7.75 25.63
CA GLY A 295 2.86 8.46 25.08
C GLY A 295 2.92 8.54 23.54
N LEU A 296 1.91 8.06 22.81
CA LEU A 296 1.90 8.06 21.34
C LEU A 296 2.00 9.46 20.73
N GLY A 297 1.33 10.46 21.32
CA GLY A 297 1.38 11.85 20.85
C GLY A 297 2.79 12.44 20.94
N ARG A 298 3.53 12.13 22.01
CA ARG A 298 4.94 12.51 22.19
C ARG A 298 5.83 11.90 21.10
N ILE A 299 5.60 10.63 20.78
CA ILE A 299 6.40 9.92 19.77
C ILE A 299 6.16 10.51 18.37
N LEU A 300 4.89 10.78 18.03
CA LEU A 300 4.54 11.46 16.78
C LEU A 300 5.17 12.85 16.72
N LEU A 301 5.02 13.67 17.76
CA LEU A 301 5.60 15.01 17.82
C LEU A 301 7.12 14.98 17.60
N ARG A 302 7.86 14.14 18.33
CA ARG A 302 9.31 13.99 18.16
C ARG A 302 9.69 13.48 16.77
N GLY A 303 8.87 12.61 16.18
CA GLY A 303 9.04 12.17 14.79
C GLY A 303 8.90 13.32 13.79
N ALA A 304 7.94 14.23 14.00
CA ALA A 304 7.80 15.44 13.20
C ALA A 304 8.94 16.44 13.42
N GLU A 305 9.44 16.58 14.64
CA GLU A 305 10.60 17.43 14.97
C GLU A 305 11.87 16.90 14.28
N ALA A 306 12.11 15.59 14.33
CA ALA A 306 13.26 14.96 13.69
C ALA A 306 13.22 15.03 12.15
N ALA A 307 12.07 15.35 11.58
CA ALA A 307 11.89 15.57 10.15
C ALA A 307 12.12 17.04 9.74
N ALA A 308 12.41 17.95 10.67
CA ALA A 308 12.66 19.35 10.37
C ALA A 308 13.82 19.52 9.39
N GLU A 309 13.63 20.38 8.40
CA GLU A 309 14.66 20.69 7.41
C GLU A 309 15.85 21.42 8.04
N PRO A 310 17.12 21.15 7.65
CA PRO A 310 18.34 21.67 8.29
C PRO A 310 18.47 23.20 8.45
N ASP A 311 17.67 23.99 7.73
CA ASP A 311 17.71 25.46 7.83
C ASP A 311 16.67 26.02 8.83
N CYS A 312 15.83 25.18 9.41
CA CYS A 312 14.76 25.62 10.31
C CYS A 312 15.30 26.00 11.70
N ARG A 313 15.09 27.23 12.15
CA ARG A 313 15.67 27.72 13.41
C ARG A 313 14.89 27.28 14.65
N ARG A 314 13.59 27.03 14.48
CA ARG A 314 12.68 26.62 15.54
C ARG A 314 11.52 25.82 14.98
N VAL A 315 10.91 25.02 15.84
CA VAL A 315 9.63 24.37 15.62
C VAL A 315 8.54 25.25 16.22
N VAL A 316 7.47 25.50 15.47
CA VAL A 316 6.34 26.35 15.87
C VAL A 316 5.05 25.55 15.77
N LEU A 317 4.17 25.69 16.75
CA LEU A 317 2.85 25.07 16.74
C LEU A 317 1.78 26.00 17.31
N PHE A 318 0.54 25.70 16.95
CA PHE A 318 -0.64 26.44 17.36
C PHE A 318 -1.66 25.48 18.00
N THR A 319 -2.24 25.90 19.12
CA THR A 319 -3.34 25.19 19.78
C THR A 319 -4.39 26.17 20.29
N GLY A 320 -5.58 25.70 20.68
CA GLY A 320 -6.59 26.59 21.26
C GLY A 320 -6.07 27.20 22.56
N ALA A 321 -6.31 28.50 22.79
CA ALA A 321 -5.85 29.18 24.00
C ALA A 321 -6.51 28.61 25.28
N LYS A 322 -7.66 27.94 25.14
CA LYS A 322 -8.36 27.25 26.23
C LYS A 322 -7.92 25.79 26.42
N SER A 323 -7.10 25.25 25.52
CA SER A 323 -6.69 23.83 25.49
C SER A 323 -5.54 23.55 26.46
N ARG A 324 -5.79 23.75 27.76
CA ARG A 324 -4.77 23.62 28.83
C ARG A 324 -4.01 22.29 28.80
N GLN A 325 -4.70 21.20 28.47
CA GLN A 325 -4.06 19.88 28.36
C GLN A 325 -3.01 19.85 27.24
N ASN A 326 -3.31 20.46 26.09
CA ASN A 326 -2.38 20.52 24.97
C ASN A 326 -1.20 21.43 25.29
N ILE A 327 -1.47 22.60 25.87
CA ILE A 327 -0.43 23.57 26.28
C ILE A 327 0.55 22.89 27.26
N ASN A 328 0.05 22.29 28.34
CA ASN A 328 0.88 21.57 29.32
C ASN A 328 1.68 20.43 28.68
N PHE A 329 1.08 19.72 27.72
CA PHE A 329 1.76 18.67 26.97
C PHE A 329 2.95 19.22 26.16
N TYR A 330 2.74 20.30 25.40
CA TYR A 330 3.81 20.91 24.59
C TYR A 330 4.89 21.54 25.47
N GLU A 331 4.53 22.22 26.54
CA GLU A 331 5.49 22.76 27.52
C GLU A 331 6.36 21.65 28.14
N SER A 332 5.77 20.47 28.41
CA SER A 332 6.53 19.31 28.90
C SER A 332 7.54 18.75 27.88
N GLU A 333 7.36 19.06 26.59
CA GLU A 333 8.29 18.71 25.50
C GLU A 333 9.28 19.86 25.16
N GLY A 334 9.29 20.92 25.98
CA GLY A 334 10.23 22.03 25.89
C GLY A 334 9.76 23.20 25.02
N TYR A 335 8.49 23.22 24.60
CA TYR A 335 7.92 24.38 23.92
C TYR A 335 7.67 25.52 24.91
N GLN A 336 7.89 26.75 24.46
CA GLN A 336 7.64 27.96 25.24
C GLN A 336 6.60 28.83 24.52
N PRO A 337 5.68 29.50 25.25
CA PRO A 337 4.75 30.44 24.64
C PRO A 337 5.48 31.55 23.89
N VAL A 338 5.00 31.88 22.70
CA VAL A 338 5.45 33.04 21.93
C VAL A 338 4.36 34.09 21.99
N SER A 339 4.70 35.32 22.37
CA SER A 339 3.76 36.44 22.32
C SER A 339 3.36 36.72 20.86
N SER A 340 2.16 36.32 20.46
CA SER A 340 1.55 36.71 19.18
C SER A 340 0.64 37.92 19.36
N ALA A 341 0.60 38.79 18.36
CA ALA A 341 -0.21 40.02 18.35
C ALA A 341 -1.71 39.77 18.04
N ASP A 342 -2.10 38.53 17.74
CA ASP A 342 -3.46 38.20 17.31
C ASP A 342 -4.28 37.59 18.46
N ASP A 343 -5.40 38.24 18.76
CA ASP A 343 -6.38 37.91 19.83
C ASP A 343 -7.39 36.83 19.38
N ASP A 344 -6.98 35.91 18.49
CA ASP A 344 -7.87 35.01 17.75
C ASP A 344 -8.15 33.69 18.50
N GLY A 345 -8.04 33.70 19.83
CA GLY A 345 -8.32 32.52 20.67
C GLY A 345 -7.34 31.34 20.51
N THR A 346 -6.17 31.56 19.92
CA THR A 346 -5.11 30.55 19.75
C THR A 346 -3.86 30.88 20.57
N ALA A 347 -3.17 29.85 21.04
CA ALA A 347 -1.87 29.95 21.70
C ALA A 347 -0.78 29.45 20.74
N CYS A 348 0.23 30.30 20.49
CA CYS A 348 1.42 29.96 19.73
C CYS A 348 2.54 29.51 20.69
N LEU A 349 3.15 28.36 20.42
CA LEU A 349 4.31 27.88 21.16
C LEU A 349 5.46 27.53 20.20
N ALA A 350 6.70 27.76 20.65
CA ALA A 350 7.89 27.45 19.88
C ALA A 350 8.98 26.75 20.69
N LYS A 351 9.80 25.96 20.00
CA LYS A 351 10.96 25.25 20.53
C LYS A 351 12.14 25.43 19.58
N SER A 352 13.27 25.92 20.07
CA SER A 352 14.49 26.02 19.25
C SER A 352 14.97 24.64 18.82
N VAL A 353 15.38 24.50 17.56
CA VAL A 353 16.03 23.29 17.05
C VAL A 353 17.53 23.57 16.91
N THR A 354 18.35 22.63 17.35
CA THR A 354 19.79 22.64 17.12
C THR A 354 20.08 21.42 16.27
N PHE A 355 20.52 21.64 15.03
CA PHE A 355 20.91 20.56 14.12
C PHE A 355 22.29 20.01 14.45
#